data_AF-A0A0M2UYR5-F1
#
_entry.id   AF-A0A0M2UYR5-F1
#
_cell.length_a   1.000
_cell.length_b   1.000
_cell.length_c   1.000
_cell.angle_alpha   90.00
_cell.angle_beta   90.00
_cell.angle_gamma   90.00
#
_symmetry.space_group_name_H-M   'P 1'
#
loop_
_entity.id
_entity.type
_entity.pdbx_description
1 polymer ?
#
loop_
_entity_poly.entity_id
_entity_poly.type
_entity_poly.pdbx_seq_one_letter_code
_entity_poly.pdbx_strand_id
1 'polypeptide(L)'
;MAKMYFWKSRSGYTIVHRSSSLGSYSYEPTIIVGTHQVTKEQKLALLFVGYVLGQLQNKLPAVGTIMGADGQAYKVEMKSVDRTLMPTIETLRQWTGSVPYAPPSVILNKHCPACQYRKECLDQAEKADDLSLLERTTPKTIRKYHKKGIFTVTQLSYVFRPRRKRRRRAKAPVLFKFELQALALRTGIIYIQELPILLRSEVELFLDLEGIPDQHFHYLIGLLINEKGEPLLSFFLGRYP
;
A
#
# COMPACT_ATOMS: atom_id res chain seq x y z
N MET A 1 -27.04 4.04 -28.40
CA MET A 1 -25.62 3.78 -28.73
C MET A 1 -24.77 4.80 -28.00
N ALA A 2 -24.05 4.41 -26.95
CA ALA A 2 -23.13 5.29 -26.25
C ALA A 2 -21.82 5.40 -27.03
N LYS A 3 -21.45 6.61 -27.48
CA LYS A 3 -20.13 6.88 -28.05
C LYS A 3 -19.16 7.20 -26.91
N MET A 4 -18.16 6.35 -26.73
CA MET A 4 -17.08 6.55 -25.77
C MET A 4 -15.99 7.38 -26.45
N TYR A 5 -15.80 8.63 -26.02
CA TYR A 5 -14.77 9.50 -26.57
C TYR A 5 -13.47 9.34 -25.76
N PHE A 6 -12.42 8.87 -26.42
CA PHE A 6 -11.09 8.66 -25.85
C PHE A 6 -10.25 9.92 -26.08
N TRP A 7 -9.79 10.59 -25.01
CA TRP A 7 -8.84 11.70 -25.14
C TRP A 7 -7.78 11.63 -24.03
N LYS A 8 -6.54 11.37 -24.45
CA LYS A 8 -5.19 11.58 -23.84
C LYS A 8 -4.94 11.37 -22.33
N SER A 9 -5.94 10.94 -21.57
CA SER A 9 -5.90 10.56 -20.16
C SER A 9 -6.51 9.16 -20.03
N ARG A 10 -6.15 8.38 -19.01
CA ARG A 10 -6.74 7.03 -18.77
C ARG A 10 -8.22 7.06 -18.33
N SER A 11 -8.92 8.15 -18.61
CA SER A 11 -10.32 8.43 -18.27
C SER A 11 -11.12 8.74 -19.53
N GLY A 12 -12.25 8.06 -19.69
CA GLY A 12 -13.27 8.32 -20.72
C GLY A 12 -14.59 8.73 -20.07
N TYR A 13 -15.55 9.17 -20.88
CA TYR A 13 -16.89 9.55 -20.41
C TYR A 13 -17.95 8.96 -21.31
N THR A 14 -19.07 8.58 -20.69
CA THR A 14 -20.25 8.05 -21.37
C THR A 14 -21.34 9.11 -21.36
N ILE A 15 -21.89 9.42 -22.54
CA ILE A 15 -23.02 10.35 -22.67
C ILE A 15 -24.32 9.64 -22.26
N VAL A 16 -25.08 10.27 -21.38
CA VAL A 16 -26.40 9.81 -20.93
C VAL A 16 -27.42 10.89 -21.24
N HIS A 17 -28.54 10.53 -21.87
CA HIS A 17 -29.63 11.45 -22.21
C HIS A 17 -30.47 11.82 -20.98
N ARG A 18 -29.88 12.61 -20.09
CA ARG A 18 -30.52 13.22 -18.92
C ARG A 18 -30.10 14.67 -18.86
N SER A 19 -31.03 15.59 -18.59
CA SER A 19 -30.72 17.02 -18.54
C SER A 19 -29.65 17.36 -17.48
N SER A 20 -28.75 18.27 -17.83
CA SER A 20 -27.74 18.89 -16.97
C SER A 20 -27.52 20.35 -17.38
N SER A 21 -26.59 21.08 -16.75
CA SER A 21 -26.23 22.42 -17.22
C SER A 21 -25.61 22.43 -18.63
N LEU A 22 -25.25 21.27 -19.18
CA LEU A 22 -24.69 21.10 -20.52
C LEU A 22 -25.76 20.83 -21.61
N GLY A 23 -27.04 20.78 -21.23
CA GLY A 23 -28.17 20.60 -22.15
C GLY A 23 -29.02 19.36 -21.83
N SER A 24 -29.54 18.69 -22.86
CA SER A 24 -30.40 17.50 -22.74
C SER A 24 -29.66 16.20 -22.39
N TYR A 25 -28.37 16.30 -22.07
CA TYR A 25 -27.50 15.19 -21.75
C TYR A 25 -26.61 15.50 -20.54
N SER A 26 -26.10 14.44 -19.92
CA SER A 26 -25.19 14.45 -18.78
C SER A 26 -24.12 13.40 -19.02
N TYR A 27 -22.95 13.56 -18.41
CA TYR A 27 -21.86 12.60 -18.55
C TYR A 27 -21.77 11.70 -17.32
N GLU A 28 -21.39 10.44 -17.55
CA GLU A 28 -20.98 9.49 -16.52
C GLU A 28 -19.49 9.17 -16.66
N PRO A 29 -18.72 9.16 -15.55
CA PRO A 29 -17.29 8.96 -15.60
C PRO A 29 -16.97 7.48 -15.83
N THR A 30 -15.97 7.22 -16.67
CA THR A 30 -15.43 5.88 -16.89
C THR A 30 -13.91 5.90 -16.84
N ILE A 31 -13.29 4.97 -16.10
CA ILE A 31 -11.83 4.80 -16.10
C ILE A 31 -11.47 3.40 -16.57
N ILE A 32 -10.34 3.28 -17.25
CA ILE A 32 -9.81 1.99 -17.73
C ILE A 32 -8.56 1.66 -16.92
N VAL A 33 -8.53 0.46 -16.36
CA VAL A 33 -7.44 -0.02 -15.51
C VAL A 33 -6.82 -1.28 -16.11
N GLY A 34 -5.51 -1.44 -15.88
CA GLY A 34 -4.75 -2.62 -16.32
C GLY A 34 -4.79 -3.77 -15.33
N THR A 35 -5.70 -3.75 -14.35
CA THR A 35 -5.87 -4.84 -13.37
C THR A 35 -7.17 -5.58 -13.64
N HIS A 36 -7.19 -6.86 -13.27
CA HIS A 36 -8.36 -7.74 -13.32
C HIS A 36 -9.26 -7.50 -12.11
N GLN A 37 -8.70 -7.19 -10.95
CA GLN A 37 -9.48 -6.80 -9.77
C GLN A 37 -9.46 -5.29 -9.57
N VAL A 38 -10.62 -4.76 -9.16
CA VAL A 38 -10.78 -3.34 -8.88
C VAL A 38 -10.28 -3.03 -7.46
N THR A 39 -9.23 -2.21 -7.37
CA THR A 39 -8.66 -1.79 -6.09
C THR A 39 -9.40 -0.61 -5.46
N LYS A 40 -9.13 -0.34 -4.18
CA LYS A 40 -9.72 0.81 -3.47
C LYS A 40 -9.23 2.14 -4.06
N GLU A 41 -7.97 2.18 -4.47
CA GLU A 41 -7.33 3.35 -5.08
C GLU A 41 -7.97 3.69 -6.44
N GLN A 42 -8.31 2.68 -7.23
CA GLN A 42 -9.01 2.87 -8.50
C GLN A 42 -10.45 3.36 -8.29
N LYS A 43 -11.16 2.84 -7.28
CA LYS A 43 -12.47 3.38 -6.89
C LYS A 43 -12.35 4.85 -6.48
N LEU A 44 -11.35 5.20 -5.68
CA LEU A 44 -11.10 6.59 -5.29
C LEU A 44 -10.84 7.50 -6.50
N ALA A 45 -10.04 7.03 -7.46
CA ALA A 45 -9.77 7.76 -8.70
C ALA A 45 -11.07 8.01 -9.51
N LEU A 46 -11.93 7.00 -9.65
CA LEU A 46 -13.22 7.15 -10.32
C LEU A 46 -14.12 8.17 -9.59
N LEU A 47 -14.21 8.08 -8.26
CA LEU A 47 -14.98 9.03 -7.45
C LEU A 47 -14.49 10.47 -7.66
N PHE A 48 -13.17 10.66 -7.76
CA PHE A 48 -12.59 11.99 -8.03
C PHE A 48 -12.97 12.52 -9.41
N VAL A 49 -12.87 11.69 -10.45
CA VAL A 49 -13.32 12.08 -11.80
C VAL A 49 -14.82 12.42 -11.79
N GLY A 50 -15.64 11.61 -11.12
CA GLY A 50 -17.08 11.87 -10.96
C GLY A 50 -17.39 13.16 -10.20
N TYR A 51 -16.62 13.48 -9.16
CA TYR A 51 -16.73 14.73 -8.43
C TYR A 51 -16.43 15.94 -9.32
N VAL A 52 -15.30 15.93 -10.04
CA VAL A 52 -14.92 17.01 -10.97
C VAL A 52 -15.99 17.18 -12.05
N LEU A 53 -16.47 16.08 -12.62
CA LEU A 53 -17.53 16.11 -13.63
C LEU A 53 -18.82 16.70 -13.07
N GLY A 54 -19.20 16.34 -11.84
CA GLY A 54 -20.36 16.88 -11.15
C GLY A 54 -20.29 18.40 -10.96
N GLN A 55 -19.10 18.95 -10.69
CA GLN A 55 -18.88 20.40 -10.62
C GLN A 55 -19.06 21.08 -11.99
N LEU A 56 -18.58 20.45 -13.07
CA LEU A 56 -18.67 21.01 -14.42
C LEU A 56 -20.10 21.04 -14.97
N GLN A 57 -20.88 19.99 -14.71
CA GLN A 57 -22.26 19.85 -15.22
C GLN A 57 -23.35 20.23 -14.19
N ASN A 58 -22.93 20.78 -13.03
CA ASN A 58 -23.78 21.11 -11.87
C ASN A 58 -24.74 19.99 -11.45
N LYS A 59 -24.30 18.74 -11.62
CA LYS A 59 -25.10 17.54 -11.32
C LYS A 59 -24.18 16.35 -11.12
N LEU A 60 -24.13 15.83 -9.90
CA LEU A 60 -23.33 14.64 -9.60
C LEU A 60 -23.87 13.44 -10.40
N PRO A 61 -23.01 12.72 -11.13
CA PRO A 61 -23.40 11.46 -11.78
C PRO A 61 -23.92 10.47 -10.74
N ALA A 62 -24.88 9.62 -11.08
CA ALA A 62 -25.39 8.62 -10.13
C ALA A 62 -24.42 7.45 -9.96
N VAL A 63 -23.80 7.04 -11.07
CA VAL A 63 -22.92 5.89 -11.19
C VAL A 63 -21.72 6.27 -12.07
N GLY A 64 -20.59 5.63 -11.83
CA GLY A 64 -19.43 5.62 -12.71
C GLY A 64 -18.97 4.20 -12.98
N THR A 65 -18.15 4.02 -14.01
CA THR A 65 -17.72 2.68 -14.47
C THR A 65 -16.20 2.53 -14.42
N ILE A 66 -15.73 1.37 -13.97
CA ILE A 66 -14.33 0.96 -14.07
C ILE A 66 -14.28 -0.21 -15.05
N MET A 67 -13.51 -0.10 -16.12
CA MET A 67 -13.26 -1.21 -17.04
C MET A 67 -11.93 -1.89 -16.67
N GLY A 68 -12.02 -3.17 -16.30
CA GLY A 68 -10.87 -4.02 -16.00
C GLY A 68 -10.09 -4.46 -17.25
N ALA A 69 -8.92 -5.04 -17.04
CA ALA A 69 -8.07 -5.56 -18.13
C ALA A 69 -8.71 -6.73 -18.90
N ASP A 70 -9.64 -7.43 -18.26
CA ASP A 70 -10.48 -8.49 -18.84
C ASP A 70 -11.69 -7.96 -19.62
N GLY A 71 -11.87 -6.64 -19.69
CA GLY A 71 -13.02 -6.00 -20.32
C GLY A 71 -14.28 -5.98 -19.44
N GLN A 72 -14.23 -6.48 -18.20
CA GLN A 72 -15.37 -6.42 -17.29
C GLN A 72 -15.63 -4.99 -16.83
N ALA A 73 -16.91 -4.62 -16.80
CA ALA A 73 -17.37 -3.30 -16.39
C ALA A 73 -17.91 -3.33 -14.95
N TYR A 74 -17.23 -2.65 -14.04
CA TYR A 74 -17.60 -2.54 -12.64
C TYR A 74 -18.26 -1.18 -12.37
N LYS A 75 -19.52 -1.20 -11.95
CA LYS A 75 -20.27 0.00 -11.60
C LYS A 75 -20.01 0.41 -10.15
N VAL A 76 -19.77 1.69 -9.93
CA VAL A 76 -19.53 2.29 -8.61
C VAL A 76 -20.52 3.41 -8.36
N GLU A 77 -21.20 3.38 -7.22
CA GLU A 77 -22.13 4.43 -6.81
C GLU A 77 -21.39 5.69 -6.36
N MET A 78 -21.77 6.82 -6.95
CA MET A 78 -21.15 8.12 -6.67
C MET A 78 -21.65 8.75 -5.36
N LYS A 79 -22.70 8.22 -4.74
CA LYS A 79 -23.18 8.66 -3.41
C LYS A 79 -22.10 8.55 -2.32
N SER A 80 -21.07 7.73 -2.55
CA SER A 80 -19.96 7.52 -1.62
C SER A 80 -18.87 8.60 -1.67
N VAL A 81 -18.98 9.58 -2.59
CA VAL A 81 -18.04 10.71 -2.73
C VAL A 81 -17.89 11.46 -1.41
N ASP A 82 -18.98 11.82 -0.75
CA ASP A 82 -18.94 12.64 0.47
C ASP A 82 -18.22 11.94 1.62
N ARG A 83 -18.45 10.64 1.80
CA ARG A 83 -17.84 9.87 2.89
C ARG A 83 -16.38 9.52 2.62
N THR A 84 -16.01 9.29 1.36
CA THR A 84 -14.72 8.66 1.00
C THR A 84 -13.73 9.67 0.47
N LEU A 85 -14.18 10.58 -0.40
CA LEU A 85 -13.32 11.48 -1.15
C LEU A 85 -13.20 12.85 -0.47
N MET A 86 -14.31 13.41 0.02
CA MET A 86 -14.32 14.78 0.57
C MET A 86 -13.32 15.01 1.72
N PRO A 87 -13.15 14.10 2.70
CA PRO A 87 -12.13 14.27 3.74
C PRO A 87 -10.71 14.37 3.19
N THR A 88 -10.45 13.65 2.09
CA THR A 88 -9.15 13.69 1.40
C THR A 88 -8.98 15.02 0.67
N ILE A 89 -10.00 15.49 -0.04
CA ILE A 89 -9.97 16.79 -0.73
C ILE A 89 -9.77 17.94 0.25
N GLU A 90 -10.46 17.93 1.40
CA GLU A 90 -10.31 18.95 2.44
C GLU A 90 -8.90 18.99 3.00
N THR A 91 -8.30 17.81 3.27
CA THR A 91 -6.90 17.70 3.70
C THR A 91 -5.96 18.32 2.66
N LEU A 92 -6.16 18.01 1.37
CA LEU A 92 -5.34 18.57 0.29
C LEU A 92 -5.53 20.09 0.17
N ARG A 93 -6.75 20.60 0.30
CA ARG A 93 -7.04 22.04 0.30
C ARG A 93 -6.33 22.76 1.45
N GLN A 94 -6.28 22.16 2.64
CA GLN A 94 -5.54 22.70 3.77
C GLN A 94 -4.04 22.80 3.48
N TRP A 95 -3.46 21.77 2.86
CA TRP A 95 -2.04 21.77 2.49
C TRP A 95 -1.71 22.79 1.40
N THR A 96 -2.62 23.01 0.45
CA THR A 96 -2.41 23.99 -0.63
C THR A 96 -2.76 25.43 -0.23
N GLY A 97 -3.62 25.61 0.78
CA GLY A 97 -4.14 26.91 1.20
C GLY A 97 -3.42 27.52 2.41
N SER A 98 -2.53 26.79 3.07
CA SER A 98 -1.76 27.30 4.21
C SER A 98 -0.66 28.27 3.75
N VAL A 99 -0.64 29.46 4.37
CA VAL A 99 0.42 30.47 4.19
C VAL A 99 1.03 30.77 5.57
N PRO A 100 2.35 30.62 5.77
CA PRO A 100 3.34 30.17 4.80
C PRO A 100 3.19 28.68 4.43
N TYR A 101 3.61 28.32 3.23
CA TYR A 101 3.59 26.94 2.76
C TYR A 101 4.47 26.08 3.66
N ALA A 102 3.86 25.14 4.36
CA ALA A 102 4.55 24.15 5.17
C ALA A 102 4.23 22.75 4.64
N PRO A 103 5.22 22.01 4.10
CA PRO A 103 4.99 20.64 3.65
C PRO A 103 4.60 19.74 4.83
N PRO A 104 3.81 18.68 4.58
CA PRO A 104 3.48 17.71 5.62
C PRO A 104 4.75 17.01 6.13
N SER A 105 4.73 16.58 7.39
CA SER A 105 5.82 15.80 7.98
C SER A 105 6.07 14.52 7.18
N VAL A 106 7.34 14.24 6.87
CA VAL A 106 7.73 13.00 6.19
C VAL A 106 7.42 11.80 7.09
N ILE A 107 6.67 10.84 6.55
CA ILE A 107 6.42 9.55 7.19
C ILE A 107 6.68 8.47 6.15
N LEU A 108 7.78 7.74 6.35
CA LEU A 108 8.11 6.59 5.51
C LEU A 108 7.07 5.48 5.72
N ASN A 109 6.67 4.84 4.62
CA ASN A 109 5.62 3.84 4.61
C ASN A 109 5.88 2.76 3.54
N LYS A 110 5.00 1.75 3.48
CA LYS A 110 5.13 0.60 2.57
C LYS A 110 5.15 0.95 1.07
N HIS A 111 4.68 2.13 0.67
CA HIS A 111 4.68 2.59 -0.72
C HIS A 111 5.98 3.34 -1.10
N CYS A 112 6.84 3.67 -0.13
CA CYS A 112 8.10 4.37 -0.38
C CYS A 112 9.02 3.68 -1.41
N PRO A 113 9.13 2.33 -1.49
CA PRO A 113 9.97 1.69 -2.51
C PRO A 113 9.61 2.06 -3.96
N ALA A 114 8.34 2.38 -4.23
CA ALA A 114 7.88 2.80 -5.54
C ALA A 114 7.82 4.33 -5.72
N CYS A 115 8.16 5.10 -4.69
CA CYS A 115 8.06 6.56 -4.70
C CYS A 115 9.32 7.20 -5.27
N GLN A 116 9.16 8.08 -6.27
CA GLN A 116 10.29 8.81 -6.88
C GLN A 116 11.01 9.75 -5.90
N TYR A 117 10.33 10.22 -4.87
CA TYR A 117 10.90 11.12 -3.84
C TYR A 117 11.48 10.38 -2.63
N ARG A 118 11.63 9.04 -2.71
CA ARG A 118 12.07 8.22 -1.58
C ARG A 118 13.38 8.71 -0.97
N LYS A 119 14.35 9.09 -1.82
CA LYS A 119 15.68 9.50 -1.36
C LYS A 119 15.61 10.76 -0.49
N GLU A 120 14.94 11.80 -0.98
CA GLU A 120 14.77 13.05 -0.23
C GLU A 120 14.02 12.85 1.09
N CYS A 121 12.93 12.08 1.05
CA CYS A 121 12.18 11.73 2.27
C CYS A 121 13.01 10.92 3.27
N LEU A 122 13.82 9.97 2.78
CA LEU A 122 14.69 9.17 3.63
C LEU A 122 15.76 10.05 4.29
N ASP A 123 16.45 10.90 3.53
CA ASP A 123 17.45 11.82 4.06
C ASP A 123 16.85 12.77 5.12
N GLN A 124 15.61 13.23 4.92
CA GLN A 124 14.90 14.05 5.91
C GLN A 124 14.56 13.25 7.19
N ALA A 125 14.07 12.02 7.03
CA ALA A 125 13.75 11.16 8.16
C ALA A 125 14.99 10.77 8.97
N GLU A 126 16.12 10.49 8.31
CA GLU A 126 17.41 10.21 8.93
C GLU A 126 17.94 11.41 9.72
N LYS A 127 17.90 12.62 9.14
CA LYS A 127 18.29 13.86 9.83
C LYS A 127 17.43 14.17 11.05
N ALA A 128 16.13 13.86 10.96
CA ALA A 128 15.19 14.05 12.05
C ALA A 128 15.22 12.92 13.10
N ASP A 129 15.99 11.85 12.86
CA ASP A 129 16.00 10.63 13.68
C ASP A 129 14.57 10.06 13.86
N ASP A 130 13.74 10.12 12.81
CA ASP A 130 12.29 9.90 12.89
C ASP A 130 11.92 8.42 13.07
N LEU A 131 10.85 8.16 13.84
CA LEU A 131 10.38 6.79 14.12
C LEU A 131 9.91 6.03 12.86
N SER A 132 9.61 6.70 11.76
CA SER A 132 9.25 6.06 10.50
C SER A 132 10.41 5.31 9.82
N LEU A 133 11.65 5.52 10.26
CA LEU A 133 12.82 4.72 9.84
C LEU A 133 12.71 3.24 10.27
N LEU A 134 11.91 2.97 11.31
CA LEU A 134 11.70 1.61 11.82
C LEU A 134 10.75 0.84 10.90
N GLU A 135 11.16 -0.35 10.46
CA GLU A 135 10.27 -1.22 9.69
C GLU A 135 9.00 -1.61 10.46
N ARG A 136 7.93 -1.92 9.73
CA ARG A 136 6.62 -2.30 10.28
C ARG A 136 5.97 -1.22 11.15
N THR A 137 6.53 -0.03 11.16
CA THR A 137 5.96 1.12 11.85
C THR A 137 4.73 1.62 11.09
N THR A 138 3.67 1.90 11.83
CA THR A 138 2.44 2.50 11.30
C THR A 138 2.25 3.88 11.93
N PRO A 139 1.47 4.79 11.32
CA PRO A 139 1.13 6.07 11.93
C PRO A 139 0.51 5.92 13.34
N LYS A 140 -0.21 4.82 13.59
CA LYS A 140 -0.75 4.50 14.91
C LYS A 140 0.36 4.17 15.92
N THR A 141 1.37 3.41 15.50
CA THR A 141 2.55 3.09 16.32
C THR A 141 3.35 4.35 16.65
N ILE A 142 3.61 5.21 15.67
CA ILE A 142 4.33 6.50 15.87
C ILE A 142 3.59 7.35 16.91
N ARG A 143 2.28 7.57 16.71
CA ARG A 143 1.44 8.32 17.67
C ARG A 143 1.46 7.71 19.08
N LYS A 144 1.52 6.38 19.19
CA LYS A 144 1.61 5.68 20.49
C LYS A 144 2.92 6.03 21.23
N TYR A 145 4.04 6.16 20.53
CA TYR A 145 5.32 6.57 21.13
C TYR A 145 5.37 8.07 21.40
N HIS A 146 4.83 8.90 20.50
CA HIS A 146 4.74 10.35 20.72
C HIS A 146 3.94 10.69 21.99
N LYS A 147 2.83 9.97 22.25
CA LYS A 147 2.05 10.11 23.50
C LYS A 147 2.85 9.77 24.77
N LYS A 148 3.96 9.04 24.64
CA LYS A 148 4.88 8.70 25.74
C LYS A 148 6.09 9.64 25.81
N GLY A 149 6.13 10.69 24.99
CA GLY A 149 7.27 11.60 24.90
C GLY A 149 8.48 11.02 24.15
N ILE A 150 8.30 9.95 23.38
CA ILE A 150 9.35 9.35 22.55
C ILE A 150 9.09 9.75 21.10
N PHE A 151 9.97 10.56 20.55
CA PHE A 151 9.85 11.16 19.21
C PHE A 151 10.94 10.67 18.25
N THR A 152 12.05 10.15 18.76
CA THR A 152 13.18 9.73 17.91
C THR A 152 13.58 8.27 18.08
N VAL A 153 14.24 7.71 17.07
CA VAL A 153 14.80 6.35 17.12
C VAL A 153 15.84 6.24 18.23
N THR A 154 16.67 7.25 18.43
CA THR A 154 17.64 7.31 19.52
C THR A 154 16.94 7.23 20.87
N GLN A 155 15.89 8.03 21.12
CA GLN A 155 15.13 7.96 22.36
C GLN A 155 14.53 6.56 22.57
N LEU A 156 13.93 5.98 21.53
CA LEU A 156 13.31 4.66 21.61
C LEU A 156 14.33 3.55 21.89
N SER A 157 15.55 3.66 21.36
CA SER A 157 16.61 2.69 21.57
C SER A 157 17.01 2.55 23.05
N TYR A 158 17.00 3.65 23.81
CA TYR A 158 17.34 3.64 25.25
C TYR A 158 16.24 3.03 26.11
N VAL A 159 15.02 2.86 25.58
CA VAL A 159 13.92 2.17 26.27
C VAL A 159 14.13 0.67 26.29
N PHE A 160 14.91 0.12 25.35
CA PHE A 160 15.15 -1.31 25.28
C PHE A 160 15.91 -1.80 26.52
N ARG A 161 15.31 -2.74 27.25
CA ARG A 161 15.94 -3.43 28.38
C ARG A 161 15.93 -4.94 28.12
N PRO A 162 17.10 -5.59 27.95
CA PRO A 162 17.19 -7.05 27.89
C PRO A 162 16.60 -7.63 29.17
N ARG A 163 15.47 -8.34 29.07
CA ARG A 163 14.85 -8.97 30.24
C ARG A 163 15.28 -10.43 30.29
N ARG A 164 15.87 -10.85 31.41
CA ARG A 164 16.22 -12.27 31.66
C ARG A 164 14.94 -13.10 31.61
N LYS A 165 14.83 -14.02 30.65
CA LYS A 165 13.68 -14.93 30.54
C LYS A 165 13.62 -15.79 31.81
N ARG A 166 12.49 -15.76 32.53
CA ARG A 166 12.23 -16.74 33.59
C ARG A 166 12.10 -18.12 32.93
N ARG A 167 12.83 -19.12 33.44
CA ARG A 167 12.93 -20.51 32.92
C ARG A 167 11.59 -21.25 32.67
N ARG A 168 10.42 -20.68 33.01
CA ARG A 168 9.13 -21.38 33.10
C ARG A 168 8.08 -20.98 32.05
N ARG A 169 8.42 -20.27 30.98
CA ARG A 169 7.49 -20.08 29.84
C ARG A 169 8.13 -20.54 28.55
N ALA A 170 8.33 -21.84 28.43
CA ALA A 170 8.52 -22.47 27.12
C ALA A 170 7.24 -22.22 26.31
N LYS A 171 7.36 -21.71 25.08
CA LYS A 171 6.28 -21.49 24.08
C LYS A 171 5.55 -20.14 24.02
N ALA A 172 6.06 -19.04 24.57
CA ALA A 172 5.53 -17.72 24.20
C ALA A 172 6.13 -17.27 22.84
N PRO A 173 5.34 -16.79 21.87
CA PRO A 173 5.88 -16.31 20.60
C PRO A 173 6.81 -15.11 20.80
N VAL A 174 7.89 -15.05 20.02
CA VAL A 174 8.81 -13.91 20.03
C VAL A 174 8.08 -12.70 19.44
N LEU A 175 7.75 -11.75 20.30
CA LEU A 175 7.13 -10.51 19.86
C LEU A 175 8.18 -9.60 19.20
N PHE A 176 7.82 -9.00 18.06
CA PHE A 176 8.60 -7.93 17.46
C PHE A 176 8.68 -6.73 18.43
N LYS A 177 9.88 -6.17 18.60
CA LYS A 177 10.13 -5.05 19.52
C LYS A 177 10.74 -3.89 18.74
N PHE A 178 9.99 -2.80 18.62
CA PHE A 178 10.47 -1.58 18.00
C PHE A 178 11.67 -1.01 18.74
N GLU A 179 11.73 -1.16 20.07
CA GLU A 179 12.85 -0.72 20.90
C GLU A 179 14.16 -1.44 20.53
N LEU A 180 14.08 -2.74 20.22
CA LEU A 180 15.26 -3.51 19.80
C LEU A 180 15.70 -3.13 18.39
N GLN A 181 14.74 -2.91 17.49
CA GLN A 181 15.06 -2.43 16.14
C GLN A 181 15.68 -1.03 16.18
N ALA A 182 15.17 -0.14 17.04
CA ALA A 182 15.75 1.18 17.25
C ALA A 182 17.18 1.09 17.79
N LEU A 183 17.43 0.16 18.71
CA LEU A 183 18.79 -0.14 19.15
C LEU A 183 19.67 -0.64 18.00
N ALA A 184 19.15 -1.53 17.14
CA ALA A 184 19.85 -2.05 15.96
C ALA A 184 20.25 -0.93 14.98
N LEU A 185 19.31 -0.03 14.67
CA LEU A 185 19.57 1.12 13.79
C LEU A 185 20.63 2.05 14.39
N ARG A 186 20.54 2.34 15.69
CA ARG A 186 21.49 3.23 16.37
C ARG A 186 22.90 2.64 16.45
N THR A 187 23.04 1.34 16.74
CA THR A 187 24.35 0.71 16.93
C THR A 187 24.94 0.14 15.65
N GLY A 188 24.14 -0.01 14.58
CA GLY A 188 24.57 -0.70 13.36
C GLY A 188 24.80 -2.20 13.55
N ILE A 189 24.26 -2.79 14.64
CA ILE A 189 24.44 -4.21 14.98
C ILE A 189 23.14 -4.97 14.72
N ILE A 190 23.26 -6.16 14.14
CA ILE A 190 22.14 -7.09 13.98
C ILE A 190 21.88 -7.80 15.31
N TYR A 191 20.72 -7.54 15.92
CA TYR A 191 20.30 -8.22 17.13
C TYR A 191 19.34 -9.38 16.84
N ILE A 192 19.75 -10.60 17.20
CA ILE A 192 18.93 -11.80 17.08
C ILE A 192 18.25 -12.08 18.44
N GLN A 193 16.91 -12.05 18.48
CA GLN A 193 16.17 -12.29 19.73
C GLN A 193 16.19 -13.76 20.18
N GLU A 194 16.06 -14.66 19.21
CA GLU A 194 16.17 -16.10 19.37
C GLU A 194 16.87 -16.65 18.15
N LEU A 195 17.85 -17.53 18.37
CA LEU A 195 18.46 -18.28 17.29
C LEU A 195 17.38 -19.18 16.69
N PRO A 196 17.03 -19.01 15.40
CA PRO A 196 16.10 -19.90 14.75
C PRO A 196 16.70 -21.31 14.77
N ILE A 197 15.90 -22.29 15.19
CA ILE A 197 16.27 -23.69 15.05
C ILE A 197 15.92 -24.06 13.61
N LEU A 198 16.96 -24.18 12.78
CA LEU A 198 16.81 -24.72 11.43
C LEU A 198 16.80 -26.24 11.56
N LEU A 199 15.63 -26.86 11.39
CA LEU A 199 15.50 -28.30 11.29
C LEU A 199 16.14 -28.72 9.96
N ARG A 200 17.32 -29.32 10.03
CA ARG A 200 17.93 -29.96 8.87
C ARG A 200 17.49 -31.41 8.81
N SER A 201 17.08 -31.84 7.63
CA SER A 201 16.68 -33.21 7.32
C SER A 201 17.60 -33.77 6.23
N GLU A 202 17.63 -35.10 6.09
CA GLU A 202 18.43 -35.73 5.02
C GLU A 202 18.00 -35.28 3.62
N VAL A 203 16.71 -34.93 3.50
CA VAL A 203 16.09 -34.33 2.32
C VAL A 203 15.48 -32.99 2.73
N GLU A 204 15.85 -31.93 2.02
CA GLU A 204 15.26 -30.58 2.17
C GLU A 204 14.57 -30.19 0.86
N LEU A 205 13.37 -29.60 0.97
CA LEU A 205 12.59 -29.13 -0.17
C LEU A 205 12.50 -27.61 -0.11
N PHE A 206 12.99 -26.93 -1.14
CA PHE A 206 12.85 -25.48 -1.29
C PHE A 206 11.88 -25.21 -2.43
N LEU A 207 10.80 -24.50 -2.12
CA LEU A 207 9.73 -24.17 -3.05
C LEU A 207 9.79 -22.68 -3.37
N ASP A 208 9.83 -22.36 -4.65
CA ASP A 208 9.70 -21.01 -5.18
C ASP A 208 8.50 -20.92 -6.12
N LEU A 209 7.67 -19.89 -5.96
CA LEU A 209 6.38 -19.75 -6.66
C LEU A 209 6.27 -18.35 -7.23
N GLU A 210 6.27 -18.25 -8.56
CA GLU A 210 5.97 -17.02 -9.27
C GLU A 210 4.55 -17.01 -9.80
N GLY A 211 3.91 -15.86 -9.72
CA GLY A 211 2.52 -15.71 -10.16
C GLY A 211 2.11 -14.26 -10.40
N ILE A 212 0.90 -14.12 -10.90
CA ILE A 212 0.17 -12.86 -11.06
C ILE A 212 -0.94 -12.88 -10.00
N PRO A 213 -0.73 -12.24 -8.83
CA PRO A 213 -1.67 -12.32 -7.72
C PRO A 213 -3.08 -11.82 -8.07
N ASP A 214 -3.15 -10.80 -8.93
CA ASP A 214 -4.41 -10.19 -9.41
C ASP A 214 -5.30 -11.18 -10.17
N GLN A 215 -4.70 -12.19 -10.80
CA GLN A 215 -5.40 -13.25 -11.54
C GLN A 215 -5.48 -14.57 -10.76
N HIS A 216 -4.96 -14.63 -9.52
CA HIS A 216 -4.74 -15.89 -8.79
C HIS A 216 -3.97 -16.95 -9.60
N PHE A 217 -3.08 -16.49 -10.50
CA PHE A 217 -2.44 -17.35 -11.48
C PHE A 217 -0.97 -17.57 -11.12
N HIS A 218 -0.55 -18.82 -10.96
CA HIS A 218 0.85 -19.20 -10.75
C HIS A 218 1.42 -19.80 -12.04
N TYR A 219 2.58 -19.34 -12.50
CA TYR A 219 3.14 -19.75 -13.79
C TYR A 219 4.52 -20.40 -13.72
N LEU A 220 5.24 -20.21 -12.62
CA LEU A 220 6.53 -20.88 -12.39
C LEU A 220 6.54 -21.47 -11.00
N ILE A 221 6.77 -22.79 -10.93
CA ILE A 221 6.95 -23.51 -9.68
C ILE A 221 8.35 -24.13 -9.73
N GLY A 222 9.26 -23.55 -8.95
CA GLY A 222 10.60 -24.09 -8.74
C GLY A 222 10.60 -25.01 -7.52
N LEU A 223 11.06 -26.25 -7.69
CA LEU A 223 11.30 -27.16 -6.60
C LEU A 223 12.76 -27.61 -6.63
N LEU A 224 13.50 -27.22 -5.60
CA LEU A 224 14.84 -27.70 -5.34
C LEU A 224 14.78 -28.77 -4.25
N ILE A 225 15.18 -29.99 -4.61
CA ILE A 225 15.35 -31.10 -3.69
C ILE A 225 16.84 -31.17 -3.34
N ASN A 226 17.18 -31.00 -2.08
CA ASN A 226 18.55 -31.14 -1.58
C ASN A 226 18.64 -32.44 -0.79
N GLU A 227 19.24 -33.47 -1.39
CA GLU A 227 19.53 -34.73 -0.72
C GLU A 227 20.99 -34.72 -0.29
N LYS A 228 21.26 -34.71 1.03
CA LYS A 228 22.62 -34.79 1.59
C LYS A 228 23.63 -33.77 1.03
N GLY A 229 23.18 -32.62 0.54
CA GLY A 229 24.05 -31.58 -0.04
C GLY A 229 24.19 -31.63 -1.56
N GLU A 230 23.52 -32.57 -2.23
CA GLU A 230 23.43 -32.62 -3.69
C GLU A 230 22.10 -31.98 -4.16
N PRO A 231 22.15 -30.79 -4.78
CA PRO A 231 20.96 -30.10 -5.26
C PRO A 231 20.45 -30.71 -6.58
N LEU A 232 19.23 -31.24 -6.57
CA LEU A 232 18.49 -31.60 -7.77
C LEU A 232 17.38 -30.57 -8.02
N LEU A 233 17.51 -29.83 -9.13
CA LEU A 233 16.58 -28.76 -9.49
C LEU A 233 15.54 -29.27 -10.48
N SER A 234 14.27 -29.13 -10.12
CA SER A 234 13.14 -29.42 -10.98
C SER A 234 12.31 -28.16 -11.19
N PHE A 235 12.08 -27.79 -12.45
CA PHE A 235 11.18 -26.72 -12.83
C PHE A 235 9.93 -27.30 -13.44
N PHE A 236 8.79 -26.96 -12.86
CA PHE A 236 7.50 -27.31 -13.43
C PHE A 236 6.88 -26.05 -14.04
N LEU A 237 6.81 -26.03 -15.37
CA LEU A 237 5.97 -25.10 -16.11
C LEU A 237 4.59 -25.74 -16.19
N GLY A 238 3.65 -25.24 -15.39
CA GLY A 238 2.29 -25.76 -15.33
C GLY A 238 1.28 -24.63 -15.23
N ARG A 239 0.24 -24.67 -16.06
CA ARG A 239 -0.96 -23.85 -15.87
C ARG A 239 -1.77 -24.45 -14.73
N TYR A 240 -1.80 -23.80 -13.58
CA TYR A 240 -2.78 -24.08 -12.54
C TYR A 240 -3.82 -22.95 -12.51
N PRO A 241 -5.11 -23.25 -12.76
CA PRO A 241 -6.20 -22.30 -12.64
C PRO A 241 -6.54 -21.97 -11.17
#